data_AF-A0A8T6W1Q0-F1
#
_entry.id   AF-A0A8T6W1Q0-F1
#
_cell.length_a   1.000
_cell.length_b   1.000
_cell.length_c   1.000
_cell.angle_alpha   90.00
_cell.angle_beta   90.00
_cell.angle_gamma   90.00
#
_symmetry.space_group_name_H-M   'P 1'
#
loop_
_entity.id
_entity.type
_entity.pdbx_description
1 polymer ?
#
loop_
_entity_poly.entity_id
_entity_poly.type
_entity_poly.pdbx_seq_one_letter_code
_entity_poly.pdbx_strand_id
1 'polypeptide(L)'
;MGAYKYGGIDRQVRAMRVVLPNGELVRLGFDRVLPNSSGYDLMSLVIGSEGTLGVVTEATLDLVPAPETTRPLAAGFPSAKEVGDFVQLLARSRVVPFHVSFYDPSHLSNLERLGEDVPYGGGLVSLMFEGYTAVVDWEWDATAELVRKAGGEVAEEAYARTTWDDQLFDLRVAPEGPTLLMNEVFVPLSRTTEVISGMTRIIEAHGVRGGIVGTAASRSTASLMPYALVDQRQWSTFFAYGLVDEFAQLALDLGGRPAGVGLWMAYHMQNLHGTGGVEAMKAVKRALDPKDIMNPGKLVHAVSKFDLAIPAGVMNIGTKTISMVHALLADERKVRGRSPVQGSATDSQAELVEEERAEDLEDAPPEQGNDEDREG
;
A
#
# COMPACT_ATOMS: atom_id res chain seq x y z
N MET A 1 2.66 -3.10 10.47
CA MET A 1 3.19 -2.52 11.74
C MET A 1 4.16 -3.48 12.41
N GLY A 2 5.09 -3.00 13.26
CA GLY A 2 6.01 -3.83 14.06
C GLY A 2 7.19 -4.49 13.33
N ALA A 3 7.11 -4.65 12.00
CA ALA A 3 8.12 -5.36 11.22
C ALA A 3 9.52 -4.74 11.27
N TYR A 4 9.64 -3.42 11.46
CA TYR A 4 10.94 -2.76 11.57
C TYR A 4 11.75 -3.26 12.79
N LYS A 5 11.06 -3.48 13.91
CA LYS A 5 11.65 -3.94 15.18
C LYS A 5 11.73 -5.45 15.29
N TYR A 6 10.68 -6.18 14.90
CA TYR A 6 10.56 -7.63 15.13
C TYR A 6 10.71 -8.49 13.87
N GLY A 7 10.81 -7.89 12.69
CA GLY A 7 10.82 -8.61 11.42
C GLY A 7 9.42 -8.95 10.90
N GLY A 8 9.38 -9.36 9.64
CA GLY A 8 8.14 -9.77 8.96
C GLY A 8 7.57 -11.07 9.50
N ILE A 9 6.40 -11.44 8.99
CA ILE A 9 5.68 -12.66 9.40
C ILE A 9 6.50 -13.92 9.16
N ASP A 10 7.36 -13.92 8.13
CA ASP A 10 8.28 -15.01 7.80
C ASP A 10 9.25 -15.36 8.95
N ARG A 11 9.58 -14.37 9.79
CA ARG A 11 10.44 -14.56 10.96
C ARG A 11 9.68 -14.86 12.24
N GLN A 12 8.39 -14.56 12.28
CA GLN A 12 7.56 -14.72 13.47
C GLN A 12 6.90 -16.09 13.51
N VAL A 13 6.71 -16.76 12.37
CA VAL A 13 6.13 -18.11 12.31
C VAL A 13 7.15 -19.17 12.72
N ARG A 14 6.84 -19.92 13.78
CA ARG A 14 7.67 -21.05 14.27
C ARG A 14 7.26 -22.40 13.69
N ALA A 15 5.95 -22.58 13.54
CA ALA A 15 5.32 -23.80 13.09
C ALA A 15 3.96 -23.52 12.46
N MET A 16 3.51 -24.42 11.58
CA MET A 16 2.24 -24.32 10.88
C MET A 16 1.59 -25.70 10.78
N ARG A 17 0.25 -25.73 10.78
CA ARG A 17 -0.50 -26.86 10.21
C ARG A 17 -1.06 -26.47 8.86
N VAL A 18 -0.87 -27.36 7.89
CA VAL A 18 -1.25 -27.11 6.50
C VAL A 18 -2.00 -28.32 5.98
N VAL A 19 -3.18 -28.09 5.40
CA VAL A 19 -3.90 -29.09 4.61
C VAL A 19 -3.37 -29.04 3.19
N LEU A 20 -2.74 -30.13 2.76
CA LEU A 20 -2.20 -30.30 1.41
C LEU A 20 -3.32 -30.58 0.39
N PRO A 21 -3.04 -30.48 -0.93
CA PRO A 21 -4.05 -30.73 -1.98
C PRO A 21 -4.66 -32.14 -1.95
N ASN A 22 -3.91 -33.11 -1.42
CA ASN A 22 -4.39 -34.48 -1.21
C ASN A 22 -5.31 -34.64 0.03
N GLY A 23 -5.56 -33.55 0.78
CA GLY A 23 -6.35 -33.54 2.01
C GLY A 23 -5.56 -33.89 3.28
N GLU A 24 -4.26 -34.19 3.18
CA GLU A 24 -3.44 -34.54 4.32
C GLU A 24 -3.11 -33.32 5.18
N LEU A 25 -3.29 -33.44 6.49
CA LEU A 25 -2.89 -32.42 7.46
C LEU A 25 -1.44 -32.64 7.88
N VAL A 26 -0.53 -31.80 7.40
CA VAL A 26 0.89 -31.85 7.77
C VAL A 26 1.24 -30.80 8.82
N ARG A 27 2.26 -31.10 9.62
CA ARG A 27 2.89 -30.16 10.54
C ARG A 27 4.23 -29.73 9.96
N LEU A 28 4.43 -28.43 9.82
CA LEU A 28 5.67 -27.82 9.36
C LEU A 28 6.32 -27.06 10.51
N GLY A 29 7.64 -27.19 10.69
CA GLY A 29 8.39 -26.57 11.78
C GLY A 29 8.15 -27.20 13.15
N PHE A 30 8.67 -26.54 14.20
CA PHE A 30 8.56 -26.95 15.60
C PHE A 30 8.08 -25.78 16.46
N ASP A 31 7.03 -26.00 17.24
CA ASP A 31 6.39 -24.97 18.06
C ASP A 31 7.22 -24.58 19.29
N ARG A 32 8.00 -25.52 19.86
CA ARG A 32 8.69 -25.34 21.16
C ARG A 32 10.21 -25.24 21.10
N VAL A 33 10.85 -25.74 20.05
CA VAL A 33 12.31 -25.84 19.97
C VAL A 33 12.81 -25.26 18.66
N LEU A 34 13.83 -24.41 18.73
CA LEU A 34 14.52 -23.80 17.58
C LEU A 34 16.03 -24.13 17.66
N PRO A 35 16.77 -24.10 16.53
CA PRO A 35 16.33 -23.81 15.17
C PRO A 35 15.70 -25.03 14.44
N ASN A 36 14.91 -24.76 13.40
CA ASN A 36 14.30 -25.79 12.55
C ASN A 36 15.31 -26.29 11.50
N SER A 37 16.28 -27.11 11.90
CA SER A 37 17.37 -27.59 11.01
C SER A 37 17.40 -29.11 10.79
N SER A 38 16.26 -29.79 10.94
CA SER A 38 16.12 -31.26 10.87
C SER A 38 15.50 -31.76 9.56
N GLY A 39 15.73 -31.05 8.45
CA GLY A 39 15.16 -31.36 7.14
C GLY A 39 15.05 -30.10 6.28
N TYR A 40 14.27 -30.18 5.20
CA TYR A 40 13.94 -29.00 4.39
C TYR A 40 13.02 -28.06 5.18
N ASP A 41 13.26 -26.76 5.08
CA ASP A 41 12.35 -25.77 5.62
C ASP A 41 11.15 -25.58 4.68
N LEU A 42 10.14 -26.42 4.87
CA LEU A 42 8.89 -26.37 4.12
C LEU A 42 7.99 -25.21 4.56
N MET A 43 8.23 -24.56 5.71
CA MET A 43 7.46 -23.37 6.09
C MET A 43 7.76 -22.23 5.12
N SER A 44 9.03 -22.05 4.77
CA SER A 44 9.46 -21.05 3.79
C SER A 44 8.84 -21.25 2.39
N LEU A 45 8.39 -22.46 2.04
CA LEU A 45 7.62 -22.69 0.81
C LEU A 45 6.17 -22.24 0.92
N VAL A 46 5.56 -22.39 2.10
CA VAL A 46 4.14 -22.07 2.34
C VAL A 46 3.94 -20.58 2.62
N ILE A 47 4.86 -19.95 3.35
CA ILE A 47 4.80 -18.52 3.64
C ILE A 47 4.97 -17.74 2.33
N GLY A 48 3.96 -16.94 1.98
CA GLY A 48 3.92 -16.22 0.69
C GLY A 48 3.42 -17.05 -0.49
N SER A 49 2.97 -18.29 -0.30
CA SER A 49 2.46 -19.13 -1.39
C SER A 49 1.04 -18.74 -1.86
N GLU A 50 0.42 -17.76 -1.22
CA GLU A 50 -0.95 -17.27 -1.53
C GLU A 50 -1.98 -18.42 -1.70
N GLY A 51 -1.90 -19.45 -0.86
CA GLY A 51 -2.82 -20.61 -0.91
C GLY A 51 -2.60 -21.57 -2.09
N THR A 52 -1.55 -21.40 -2.91
CA THR A 52 -1.29 -22.27 -4.06
C THR A 52 -0.68 -23.63 -3.68
N LEU A 53 -0.16 -23.80 -2.47
CA LEU A 53 0.51 -25.03 -2.01
C LEU A 53 -0.22 -25.76 -0.88
N GLY A 54 -1.29 -25.18 -0.35
CA GLY A 54 -2.03 -25.73 0.78
C GLY A 54 -2.86 -24.68 1.50
N VAL A 55 -3.70 -25.12 2.43
CA VAL A 55 -4.47 -24.25 3.33
C VAL A 55 -3.85 -24.28 4.71
N VAL A 56 -3.34 -23.15 5.19
CA VAL A 56 -2.86 -23.02 6.58
C VAL A 56 -4.08 -23.03 7.51
N THR A 57 -4.12 -23.96 8.46
CA THR A 57 -5.22 -24.10 9.43
C THR A 57 -4.83 -23.67 10.84
N GLU A 58 -3.55 -23.82 11.20
CA GLU A 58 -2.99 -23.36 12.48
C GLU A 58 -1.62 -22.74 12.22
N ALA A 59 -1.28 -21.69 12.98
CA ALA A 59 0.07 -21.13 13.01
C ALA A 59 0.50 -20.90 14.45
N THR A 60 1.76 -21.21 14.75
CA THR A 60 2.42 -20.85 16.01
C THR A 60 3.33 -19.67 15.75
N LEU A 61 3.09 -18.56 16.46
CA LEU A 61 3.86 -17.33 16.33
C LEU A 61 4.74 -17.13 17.56
N ASP A 62 5.93 -16.55 17.36
CA ASP A 62 6.69 -15.97 18.46
C ASP A 62 5.95 -14.77 19.04
N LEU A 63 5.94 -14.68 20.36
CA LEU A 63 5.39 -13.56 21.11
C LEU A 63 6.51 -12.86 21.87
N VAL A 64 6.37 -11.55 22.01
CA VAL A 64 7.22 -10.72 22.85
C VAL A 64 6.43 -10.26 24.08
N PRO A 65 7.06 -10.07 25.25
CA PRO A 65 6.41 -9.46 26.39
C PRO A 65 5.83 -8.08 26.04
N ALA A 66 4.71 -7.72 26.67
CA ALA A 66 4.13 -6.39 26.50
C ALA A 66 5.15 -5.32 26.94
N PRO A 67 5.25 -4.20 26.20
CA PRO A 67 6.17 -3.12 26.56
C PRO A 67 5.72 -2.42 27.86
N GLU A 68 6.68 -1.85 28.59
CA GLU A 68 6.39 -1.02 29.77
C GLU A 68 5.72 0.30 29.37
N THR A 69 6.18 0.89 28.25
CA THR A 69 5.61 2.11 27.70
C THR A 69 5.62 2.11 26.18
N THR A 70 4.71 2.88 25.60
CA THR A 70 4.69 3.27 24.19
C THR A 70 4.73 4.79 24.08
N ARG A 71 5.40 5.32 23.06
CA ARG A 71 5.50 6.78 22.86
C ARG A 71 5.51 7.10 21.36
N PRO A 72 4.53 7.86 20.85
CA PRO A 72 4.54 8.27 19.45
C PRO A 72 5.48 9.47 19.22
N LEU A 73 5.91 9.63 17.97
CA LEU A 73 6.56 10.83 17.46
C LEU A 73 6.05 11.08 16.05
N ALA A 74 5.56 12.28 15.77
CA ALA A 74 5.33 12.76 14.42
C ALA A 74 6.31 13.89 14.11
N ALA A 75 6.75 13.97 12.85
CA ALA A 75 7.64 15.03 12.40
C ALA A 75 7.28 15.47 10.98
N GLY A 76 7.15 16.78 10.81
CA GLY A 76 6.93 17.43 9.52
C GLY A 76 8.24 17.78 8.83
N PHE A 77 8.23 17.75 7.50
CA PHE A 77 9.39 18.03 6.67
C PHE A 77 9.06 19.04 5.55
N PRO A 78 10.04 19.80 5.04
CA PRO A 78 9.81 20.77 3.96
C PRO A 78 9.47 20.13 2.61
N SER A 79 9.97 18.93 2.33
CA SER A 79 9.64 18.18 1.11
C SER A 79 9.80 16.67 1.31
N ALA A 80 9.27 15.88 0.36
CA ALA A 80 9.46 14.43 0.30
C ALA A 80 10.94 14.00 0.26
N LYS A 81 11.84 14.88 -0.21
CA LYS A 81 13.28 14.62 -0.21
C LYS A 81 13.81 14.54 1.22
N GLU A 82 13.47 15.50 2.08
CA GLU A 82 13.90 15.52 3.47
C GLU A 82 13.31 14.35 4.27
N VAL A 83 12.08 13.92 3.94
CA VAL A 83 11.51 12.66 4.45
C VAL A 83 12.42 11.47 4.10
N GLY A 84 12.81 11.34 2.84
CA GLY A 84 13.71 10.27 2.39
C GLY A 84 15.10 10.33 3.04
N ASP A 85 15.65 11.53 3.24
CA ASP A 85 16.93 11.73 3.93
C ASP A 85 16.83 11.33 5.40
N PHE A 86 15.74 11.69 6.09
CA PHE A 86 15.46 11.27 7.46
C PHE A 86 15.40 9.75 7.58
N VAL A 87 14.63 9.08 6.72
CA VAL A 87 14.47 7.61 6.75
C VAL A 87 15.83 6.91 6.56
N GLN A 88 16.70 7.44 5.69
CA GLN A 88 18.07 6.93 5.52
C GLN A 88 18.96 7.17 6.74
N LEU A 89 18.86 8.34 7.39
CA LEU A 89 19.59 8.62 8.63
C LEU A 89 19.15 7.69 9.76
N LEU A 90 17.84 7.50 9.93
CA LEU A 90 17.25 6.57 10.89
C LEU A 90 17.78 5.15 10.68
N ALA A 91 17.77 4.66 9.43
CA ALA A 91 18.26 3.33 9.09
C ALA A 91 19.76 3.10 9.40
N ARG A 92 20.56 4.17 9.43
CA ARG A 92 22.00 4.13 9.80
C ARG A 92 22.25 4.38 11.30
N SER A 93 21.23 4.83 12.04
CA SER A 93 21.31 5.12 13.47
C SER A 93 21.22 3.86 14.33
N ARG A 94 21.33 4.00 15.65
CA ARG A 94 21.10 2.90 16.61
C ARG A 94 19.64 2.78 17.07
N VAL A 95 18.78 3.70 16.68
CA VAL A 95 17.35 3.73 17.04
C VAL A 95 16.61 2.59 16.33
N VAL A 96 15.72 1.90 17.03
CA VAL A 96 14.86 0.85 16.47
C VAL A 96 13.40 1.10 16.88
N PRO A 97 12.71 2.05 16.19
CA PRO A 97 11.29 2.27 16.43
C PRO A 97 10.49 1.00 16.18
N PHE A 98 9.37 0.85 16.88
CA PHE A 98 8.40 -0.22 16.63
C PHE A 98 7.84 -0.13 15.21
N HIS A 99 7.51 1.08 14.77
CA HIS A 99 6.96 1.35 13.45
C HIS A 99 7.40 2.71 12.93
N VAL A 100 7.46 2.83 11.60
CA VAL A 100 7.87 4.03 10.87
C VAL A 100 7.02 4.10 9.61
N SER A 101 6.09 5.05 9.53
CA SER A 101 5.44 5.43 8.27
C SER A 101 5.87 6.81 7.83
N PHE A 102 5.68 7.08 6.55
CA PHE A 102 5.92 8.38 5.98
C PHE A 102 4.93 8.66 4.85
N TYR A 103 4.62 9.93 4.67
CA TYR A 103 3.57 10.41 3.79
C TYR A 103 4.12 11.52 2.90
N ASP A 104 3.82 11.44 1.60
CA ASP A 104 4.25 12.45 0.63
C ASP A 104 3.33 13.69 0.67
N PRO A 105 3.78 14.86 0.16
CA PRO A 105 2.97 16.07 0.07
C PRO A 105 1.60 15.86 -0.58
N SER A 106 1.52 15.01 -1.61
CA SER A 106 0.28 14.78 -2.34
C SER A 106 -0.75 14.06 -1.46
N HIS A 107 -0.32 13.05 -0.70
CA HIS A 107 -1.17 12.39 0.29
C HIS A 107 -1.70 13.38 1.33
N LEU A 108 -0.81 14.19 1.92
CA LEU A 108 -1.16 15.17 2.94
C LEU A 108 -2.14 16.24 2.40
N SER A 109 -1.94 16.70 1.17
CA SER A 109 -2.89 17.60 0.51
C SER A 109 -4.25 16.96 0.23
N ASN A 110 -4.33 15.63 0.06
CA ASN A 110 -5.62 14.95 -0.06
C ASN A 110 -6.33 14.84 1.29
N LEU A 111 -5.61 14.64 2.40
CA LEU A 111 -6.19 14.67 3.75
C LEU A 111 -6.72 16.06 4.10
N GLU A 112 -5.98 17.12 3.77
CA GLU A 112 -6.41 18.51 3.97
C GLU A 112 -7.73 18.81 3.24
N ARG A 113 -7.94 18.27 2.02
CA ARG A 113 -9.20 18.40 1.27
C ARG A 113 -10.39 17.75 1.96
N LEU A 114 -10.15 16.69 2.73
CA LEU A 114 -11.16 16.04 3.57
C LEU A 114 -11.43 16.80 4.88
N GLY A 115 -10.74 17.92 5.11
CA GLY A 115 -10.86 18.71 6.34
C GLY A 115 -10.06 18.16 7.51
N GLU A 116 -9.10 17.25 7.28
CA GLU A 116 -8.16 16.84 8.33
C GLU A 116 -7.17 17.95 8.66
N ASP A 117 -6.68 17.95 9.91
CA ASP A 117 -5.64 18.88 10.36
C ASP A 117 -4.27 18.42 9.83
N VAL A 118 -3.70 19.21 8.93
CA VAL A 118 -2.42 18.93 8.26
C VAL A 118 -1.46 20.11 8.46
N PRO A 119 -0.82 20.24 9.63
CA PRO A 119 0.10 21.35 9.92
C PRO A 119 1.40 21.32 9.09
N TYR A 120 1.69 20.20 8.41
CA TYR A 120 2.93 19.98 7.67
C TYR A 120 2.67 19.54 6.22
N GLY A 121 2.65 20.47 5.27
CA GLY A 121 2.34 20.15 3.86
C GLY A 121 3.50 19.54 3.03
N GLY A 122 4.74 19.64 3.50
CA GLY A 122 5.92 19.19 2.74
C GLY A 122 6.25 17.70 2.89
N GLY A 123 5.62 17.01 3.83
CA GLY A 123 5.88 15.60 4.11
C GLY A 123 5.81 15.34 5.60
N LEU A 124 5.44 14.12 5.97
CA LEU A 124 5.22 13.71 7.35
C LEU A 124 5.86 12.36 7.59
N VAL A 125 6.46 12.18 8.77
CA VAL A 125 6.85 10.86 9.29
C VAL A 125 6.13 10.63 10.60
N SER A 126 5.54 9.44 10.76
CA SER A 126 4.98 8.96 12.01
C SER A 126 5.80 7.77 12.51
N LEU A 127 6.17 7.80 13.79
CA LEU A 127 6.91 6.73 14.45
C LEU A 127 6.22 6.36 15.76
N MET A 128 6.34 5.08 16.11
CA MET A 128 6.01 4.59 17.44
C MET A 128 7.24 3.93 18.05
N PHE A 129 7.48 4.24 19.32
CA PHE A 129 8.47 3.59 20.16
C PHE A 129 7.77 2.74 21.21
N GLU A 130 8.35 1.60 21.53
CA GLU A 130 7.84 0.75 22.60
C GLU A 130 8.98 0.01 23.30
N GLY A 131 8.83 -0.25 24.59
CA GLY A 131 9.79 -1.02 25.38
C GLY A 131 9.84 -0.52 26.83
N TYR A 132 11.02 -0.66 27.44
CA TYR A 132 11.30 -0.05 28.75
C TYR A 132 11.39 1.46 28.62
N THR A 133 10.90 2.19 29.62
CA THR A 133 10.80 3.66 29.60
C THR A 133 12.13 4.33 29.26
N ALA A 134 13.22 3.91 29.92
CA ALA A 134 14.56 4.45 29.66
C ALA A 134 15.07 4.24 28.22
N VAL A 135 14.67 3.15 27.56
CA VAL A 135 15.05 2.88 26.16
C VAL A 135 14.23 3.75 25.23
N VAL A 136 12.91 3.81 25.46
CA VAL A 136 11.99 4.61 24.66
C VAL A 136 12.34 6.10 24.72
N ASP A 137 12.68 6.63 25.90
CA ASP A 137 13.07 8.03 26.05
C ASP A 137 14.36 8.35 25.28
N TRP A 138 15.37 7.47 25.38
CA TRP A 138 16.59 7.64 24.61
C TRP A 138 16.35 7.55 23.09
N GLU A 139 15.54 6.58 22.63
CA GLU A 139 15.19 6.42 21.22
C GLU A 139 14.44 7.64 20.68
N TRP A 140 13.52 8.19 21.49
CA TRP A 140 12.76 9.38 21.15
C TRP A 140 13.68 10.61 21.01
N ASP A 141 14.53 10.87 22.00
CA ASP A 141 15.47 12.01 21.99
C ASP A 141 16.47 11.90 20.83
N ALA A 142 17.01 10.70 20.60
CA ALA A 142 17.90 10.44 19.48
C ALA A 142 17.19 10.66 18.14
N THR A 143 15.91 10.29 18.03
CA THR A 143 15.12 10.51 16.82
C THR A 143 14.82 11.98 16.59
N ALA A 144 14.47 12.73 17.64
CA ALA A 144 14.23 14.18 17.54
C ALA A 144 15.48 14.92 17.00
N GLU A 145 16.68 14.50 17.41
CA GLU A 145 17.93 15.02 16.86
C GLU A 145 18.14 14.65 15.38
N LEU A 146 17.76 13.44 14.97
CA LEU A 146 17.80 13.03 13.57
C LEU A 146 16.80 13.81 12.71
N VAL A 147 15.60 14.09 13.23
CA VAL A 147 14.60 14.95 12.60
C VAL A 147 15.19 16.33 12.32
N ARG A 148 15.80 16.98 13.34
CA ARG A 148 16.45 18.29 13.16
C ARG A 148 17.58 18.24 12.13
N LYS A 149 18.41 17.20 12.14
CA LYS A 149 19.51 17.03 11.16
C LYS A 149 19.02 16.88 9.73
N ALA A 150 17.85 16.26 9.54
CA ALA A 150 17.21 16.13 8.25
C ALA A 150 16.41 17.39 7.83
N GLY A 151 16.39 18.44 8.65
CA GLY A 151 15.66 19.68 8.38
C GLY A 151 14.16 19.60 8.69
N GLY A 152 13.72 18.59 9.45
CA GLY A 152 12.35 18.46 9.92
C GLY A 152 12.11 19.10 11.28
N GLU A 153 10.84 19.16 11.66
CA GLU A 153 10.35 19.66 12.93
C GLU A 153 9.49 18.60 13.61
N VAL A 154 9.74 18.36 14.90
CA VAL A 154 8.93 17.44 15.71
C VAL A 154 7.59 18.10 16.02
N ALA A 155 6.50 17.39 15.76
CA ALA A 155 5.15 17.85 16.02
C ALA A 155 4.79 17.81 17.50
N GLU A 156 3.70 18.50 17.84
CA GLU A 156 3.11 18.40 19.17
C GLU A 156 2.70 16.96 19.49
N GLU A 157 2.80 16.57 20.77
CA GLU A 157 2.50 15.20 21.20
C GLU A 157 1.05 14.79 20.91
N ALA A 158 0.11 15.73 21.02
CA ALA A 158 -1.29 15.48 20.69
C ALA A 158 -1.45 15.09 19.21
N TYR A 159 -0.79 15.81 18.30
CA TYR A 159 -0.77 15.49 16.88
C TYR A 159 -0.13 14.12 16.62
N ALA A 160 1.01 13.84 17.26
CA ALA A 160 1.69 12.56 17.13
C ALA A 160 0.83 11.37 17.59
N ARG A 161 0.03 11.55 18.64
CA ARG A 161 -0.95 10.55 19.11
C ARG A 161 -2.05 10.33 18.09
N THR A 162 -2.69 11.40 17.61
CA THR A 162 -3.73 11.31 16.57
C THR A 162 -3.22 10.61 15.32
N THR A 163 -2.06 11.02 14.78
CA THR A 163 -1.46 10.37 13.60
C THR A 163 -1.21 8.88 13.82
N TRP A 164 -0.77 8.48 15.03
CA TRP A 164 -0.58 7.08 15.36
C TRP A 164 -1.90 6.29 15.44
N ASP A 165 -2.92 6.86 16.08
CA ASP A 165 -4.22 6.20 16.22
C ASP A 165 -4.88 5.99 14.84
N ASP A 166 -4.60 6.90 13.90
CA ASP A 166 -5.09 6.86 12.52
C ASP A 166 -4.25 5.99 11.57
N GLN A 167 -3.11 5.45 12.01
CA GLN A 167 -2.15 4.70 11.21
C GLN A 167 -2.74 3.46 10.50
N LEU A 168 -3.77 2.85 11.08
CA LEU A 168 -4.48 1.72 10.47
C LEU A 168 -5.45 2.13 9.37
N PHE A 169 -5.69 3.44 9.24
CA PHE A 169 -6.59 4.06 8.29
C PHE A 169 -5.83 5.05 7.38
N ASP A 170 -4.58 4.74 7.02
CA ASP A 170 -3.79 5.54 6.08
C ASP A 170 -4.49 5.78 4.71
N LEU A 171 -5.53 4.99 4.39
CA LEU A 171 -6.37 5.16 3.20
C LEU A 171 -7.69 5.93 3.46
N ARG A 172 -7.74 6.76 4.51
CA ARG A 172 -8.84 7.72 4.78
C ARG A 172 -9.17 8.64 3.62
N VAL A 173 -8.27 8.77 2.65
CA VAL A 173 -8.50 9.43 1.36
C VAL A 173 -9.54 8.74 0.47
N ALA A 174 -10.05 7.55 0.82
CA ALA A 174 -11.05 6.83 0.03
C ALA A 174 -12.31 7.66 -0.34
N PRO A 175 -12.84 8.56 0.51
CA PRO A 175 -13.97 9.41 0.14
C PRO A 175 -13.64 10.49 -0.91
N GLU A 176 -12.36 10.84 -1.14
CA GLU A 176 -11.96 11.84 -2.15
C GLU A 176 -12.17 11.37 -3.60
N GLY A 177 -12.41 10.08 -3.83
CA GLY A 177 -12.66 9.54 -5.15
C GLY A 177 -13.37 8.19 -5.09
N PRO A 178 -14.27 7.88 -6.04
CA PRO A 178 -15.09 6.68 -5.97
C PRO A 178 -14.28 5.37 -6.10
N THR A 179 -12.99 5.42 -6.43
CA THR A 179 -12.12 4.24 -6.50
C THR A 179 -10.66 4.61 -6.20
N LEU A 180 -10.03 3.86 -5.30
CA LEU A 180 -8.58 3.89 -5.05
C LEU A 180 -7.90 2.80 -5.88
N LEU A 181 -7.12 3.20 -6.87
CA LEU A 181 -6.23 2.29 -7.58
C LEU A 181 -4.85 2.32 -6.93
N MET A 182 -4.48 1.23 -6.27
CA MET A 182 -3.26 1.14 -5.48
C MET A 182 -2.31 0.08 -6.01
N ASN A 183 -1.02 0.31 -5.78
CA ASN A 183 0.01 -0.72 -5.86
C ASN A 183 0.83 -0.66 -4.57
N GLU A 184 1.40 -1.78 -4.15
CA GLU A 184 2.40 -1.80 -3.08
C GLU A 184 3.69 -2.40 -3.63
N VAL A 185 4.80 -1.72 -3.39
CA VAL A 185 6.13 -2.16 -3.83
C VAL A 185 7.11 -2.10 -2.67
N PHE A 186 8.02 -3.07 -2.63
CA PHE A 186 9.17 -3.06 -1.74
C PHE A 186 10.41 -2.62 -2.51
N VAL A 187 11.17 -1.69 -1.94
CA VAL A 187 12.39 -1.14 -2.55
C VAL A 187 13.52 -1.07 -1.53
N PRO A 188 14.79 -1.00 -1.98
CA PRO A 188 15.89 -0.65 -1.10
C PRO A 188 15.62 0.70 -0.44
N LEU A 189 15.69 0.76 0.90
CA LEU A 189 15.43 1.98 1.66
C LEU A 189 16.35 3.15 1.25
N SER A 190 17.56 2.84 0.78
CA SER A 190 18.49 3.83 0.23
C SER A 190 18.02 4.48 -1.08
N ARG A 191 17.00 3.94 -1.75
CA ARG A 191 16.43 4.45 -3.00
C ARG A 191 15.05 5.09 -2.80
N THR A 192 14.55 5.19 -1.56
CA THR A 192 13.20 5.71 -1.26
C THR A 192 12.95 7.09 -1.88
N THR A 193 13.90 8.02 -1.81
CA THR A 193 13.76 9.36 -2.42
C THR A 193 13.56 9.31 -3.94
N GLU A 194 14.31 8.44 -4.63
CA GLU A 194 14.20 8.27 -6.09
C GLU A 194 12.88 7.64 -6.47
N VAL A 195 12.42 6.65 -5.70
CA VAL A 195 11.15 5.95 -5.92
C VAL A 195 9.97 6.90 -5.71
N ILE A 196 9.94 7.66 -4.61
CA ILE A 196 8.89 8.67 -4.36
C ILE A 196 8.85 9.67 -5.52
N SER A 197 9.99 10.26 -5.87
CA SER A 197 10.08 11.25 -6.95
C SER A 197 9.65 10.68 -8.31
N GLY A 198 9.94 9.41 -8.59
CA GLY A 198 9.54 8.74 -9.81
C GLY A 198 8.03 8.46 -9.85
N MET A 199 7.46 7.97 -8.75
CA MET A 199 6.03 7.72 -8.61
C MET A 199 5.22 9.00 -8.71
N THR A 200 5.64 10.09 -8.07
CA THR A 200 5.00 11.40 -8.20
C THR A 200 4.95 11.85 -9.67
N ARG A 201 6.06 11.71 -10.41
CA ARG A 201 6.10 12.03 -11.85
C ARG A 201 5.16 11.16 -12.68
N ILE A 202 5.05 9.88 -12.37
CA ILE A 202 4.14 8.94 -13.04
C ILE A 202 2.68 9.38 -12.81
N ILE A 203 2.31 9.71 -11.56
CA ILE A 203 0.97 10.20 -11.20
C ILE A 203 0.64 11.50 -11.96
N GLU A 204 1.56 12.47 -11.93
CA GLU A 204 1.42 13.76 -12.63
C GLU A 204 1.28 13.60 -14.15
N ALA A 205 2.06 12.72 -14.76
CA ALA A 205 2.01 12.47 -16.21
C ALA A 205 0.66 11.92 -16.67
N HIS A 206 -0.01 11.15 -15.81
CA HIS A 206 -1.35 10.62 -16.07
C HIS A 206 -2.47 11.63 -15.75
N GLY A 207 -2.15 12.78 -15.14
CA GLY A 207 -3.12 13.82 -14.82
C GLY A 207 -4.18 13.39 -13.81
N VAL A 208 -3.88 12.39 -12.98
CA VAL A 208 -4.76 11.89 -11.91
C VAL A 208 -4.33 12.46 -10.56
N ARG A 209 -5.28 12.60 -9.63
CA ARG A 209 -4.92 12.85 -8.23
C ARG A 209 -4.43 11.55 -7.60
N GLY A 210 -3.47 11.65 -6.69
CA GLY A 210 -2.90 10.49 -6.03
C GLY A 210 -2.02 10.92 -4.86
N GLY A 211 -1.39 9.92 -4.25
CA GLY A 211 -0.44 10.11 -3.18
C GLY A 211 0.37 8.85 -2.94
N ILE A 212 1.33 8.94 -2.04
CA ILE A 212 2.23 7.87 -1.69
C ILE A 212 2.27 7.79 -0.16
N VAL A 213 1.83 6.64 0.34
CA VAL A 213 2.05 6.25 1.72
C VAL A 213 3.21 5.27 1.74
N GLY A 214 4.12 5.40 2.70
CA GLY A 214 5.25 4.50 2.81
C GLY A 214 5.49 4.06 4.24
N THR A 215 6.23 2.96 4.36
CA THR A 215 6.63 2.38 5.64
C THR A 215 8.06 1.89 5.52
N ALA A 216 8.91 2.20 6.49
CA ALA A 216 10.18 1.48 6.60
C ALA A 216 9.90 0.10 7.20
N ALA A 217 9.97 -0.95 6.37
CA ALA A 217 9.71 -2.33 6.78
C ALA A 217 10.91 -2.93 7.53
N SER A 218 12.12 -2.48 7.20
CA SER A 218 13.37 -2.82 7.89
C SER A 218 14.40 -1.71 7.67
N ARG A 219 15.61 -1.88 8.19
CA ARG A 219 16.74 -0.97 7.93
C ARG A 219 17.18 -0.92 6.46
N SER A 220 16.82 -1.92 5.66
CA SER A 220 17.21 -2.01 4.25
C SER A 220 16.04 -1.94 3.28
N THR A 221 14.80 -1.99 3.77
CA THR A 221 13.61 -2.16 2.93
C THR A 221 12.54 -1.16 3.31
N ALA A 222 12.06 -0.41 2.32
CA ALA A 222 10.85 0.39 2.43
C ALA A 222 9.72 -0.29 1.64
N SER A 223 8.52 -0.29 2.20
CA SER A 223 7.29 -0.51 1.44
C SER A 223 6.75 0.86 1.02
N LEU A 224 6.37 1.02 -0.24
CA LEU A 224 5.68 2.20 -0.73
C LEU A 224 4.39 1.76 -1.41
N MET A 225 3.33 2.46 -1.05
CA MET A 225 1.98 2.28 -1.55
C MET A 225 1.56 3.55 -2.30
N PRO A 226 1.96 3.72 -3.57
CA PRO A 226 1.37 4.74 -4.43
C PRO A 226 -0.10 4.39 -4.72
N TYR A 227 -0.95 5.40 -4.75
CA TYR A 227 -2.33 5.27 -5.15
C TYR A 227 -2.76 6.43 -6.06
N ALA A 228 -3.74 6.13 -6.92
CA ALA A 228 -4.45 7.11 -7.72
C ALA A 228 -5.94 7.10 -7.39
N LEU A 229 -6.54 8.29 -7.32
CA LEU A 229 -7.97 8.51 -7.17
C LEU A 229 -8.59 8.50 -8.56
N VAL A 230 -9.41 7.49 -8.85
CA VAL A 230 -10.03 7.26 -10.16
C VAL A 230 -11.52 6.99 -10.01
N ASP A 231 -12.25 6.95 -11.12
CA ASP A 231 -13.67 6.57 -11.14
C ASP A 231 -13.90 5.35 -12.02
N GLN A 232 -14.03 4.17 -11.41
CA GLN A 232 -14.24 2.92 -12.14
C GLN A 232 -15.48 2.91 -13.05
N ARG A 233 -16.43 3.82 -12.85
CA ARG A 233 -17.61 3.98 -13.72
C ARG A 233 -17.26 4.65 -15.05
N GLN A 234 -16.12 5.34 -15.11
CA GLN A 234 -15.60 5.95 -16.32
C GLN A 234 -14.68 4.99 -17.07
N TRP A 235 -14.88 4.87 -18.38
CA TRP A 235 -14.05 4.05 -19.25
C TRP A 235 -12.57 4.45 -19.25
N SER A 236 -12.27 5.72 -18.96
CA SER A 236 -10.91 6.24 -18.78
C SER A 236 -10.14 5.56 -17.65
N THR A 237 -10.80 4.97 -16.65
CA THR A 237 -10.14 4.24 -15.57
C THR A 237 -9.44 2.97 -16.06
N PHE A 238 -9.89 2.39 -17.19
CA PHE A 238 -9.18 1.27 -17.81
C PHE A 238 -7.71 1.63 -18.09
N PHE A 239 -7.45 2.88 -18.41
CA PHE A 239 -6.13 3.40 -18.70
C PHE A 239 -5.30 3.67 -17.46
N ALA A 240 -5.94 3.99 -16.33
CA ALA A 240 -5.26 4.16 -15.07
C ALA A 240 -4.63 2.86 -14.57
N TYR A 241 -5.13 1.68 -14.97
CA TYR A 241 -4.47 0.40 -14.64
C TYR A 241 -3.02 0.30 -15.15
N GLY A 242 -2.67 1.07 -16.19
CA GLY A 242 -1.29 1.20 -16.65
C GLY A 242 -0.34 1.78 -15.59
N LEU A 243 -0.84 2.65 -14.71
CA LEU A 243 -0.06 3.23 -13.60
C LEU A 243 0.51 2.16 -12.68
N VAL A 244 -0.28 1.11 -12.41
CA VAL A 244 0.11 0.03 -11.51
C VAL A 244 1.35 -0.67 -12.04
N ASP A 245 1.39 -0.94 -13.35
CA ASP A 245 2.53 -1.54 -14.03
C ASP A 245 3.75 -0.62 -14.02
N GLU A 246 3.57 0.69 -14.28
CA GLU A 246 4.67 1.65 -14.26
C GLU A 246 5.30 1.79 -12.86
N PHE A 247 4.49 1.77 -11.79
CA PHE A 247 5.02 1.73 -10.42
C PHE A 247 5.80 0.45 -10.14
N ALA A 248 5.29 -0.70 -10.59
CA ALA A 248 5.97 -1.98 -10.45
C ALA A 248 7.30 -2.00 -11.21
N GLN A 249 7.31 -1.51 -12.46
CA GLN A 249 8.51 -1.45 -13.28
C GLN A 249 9.55 -0.49 -12.72
N LEU A 250 9.14 0.69 -12.26
CA LEU A 250 10.04 1.63 -11.57
C LEU A 250 10.68 0.98 -10.34
N ALA A 251 9.90 0.24 -9.55
CA ALA A 251 10.43 -0.49 -8.40
C ALA A 251 11.46 -1.54 -8.84
N LEU A 252 11.18 -2.33 -9.87
CA LEU A 252 12.11 -3.33 -10.43
C LEU A 252 13.42 -2.68 -10.89
N ASP A 253 13.34 -1.58 -11.65
CA ASP A 253 14.50 -0.86 -12.18
C ASP A 253 15.40 -0.30 -11.08
N LEU A 254 14.84 0.00 -9.91
CA LEU A 254 15.55 0.50 -8.73
C LEU A 254 15.94 -0.62 -7.74
N GLY A 255 15.87 -1.88 -8.16
CA GLY A 255 16.28 -3.06 -7.38
C GLY A 255 15.26 -3.50 -6.32
N GLY A 256 14.01 -3.08 -6.48
CA GLY A 256 12.86 -3.49 -5.69
C GLY A 256 11.99 -4.53 -6.39
N ARG A 257 10.75 -4.68 -5.90
CA ARG A 257 9.73 -5.62 -6.41
C ARG A 257 8.32 -5.20 -6.01
N PRO A 258 7.26 -5.66 -6.71
CA PRO A 258 5.90 -5.63 -6.20
C PRO A 258 5.74 -6.44 -4.89
N ALA A 259 4.79 -6.05 -4.04
CA ALA A 259 4.55 -6.64 -2.73
C ALA A 259 3.92 -8.03 -2.81
N GLY A 260 2.70 -8.07 -3.35
CA GLY A 260 1.99 -9.29 -3.71
C GLY A 260 2.05 -9.51 -5.20
N VAL A 261 1.99 -10.77 -5.60
CA VAL A 261 2.02 -11.14 -7.01
C VAL A 261 0.59 -11.44 -7.47
N GLY A 262 -0.17 -12.24 -6.70
CA GLY A 262 -1.59 -12.46 -6.96
C GLY A 262 -1.92 -12.82 -8.41
N LEU A 263 -3.05 -12.30 -8.91
CA LEU A 263 -3.39 -12.35 -10.34
C LEU A 263 -2.81 -11.15 -11.08
N TRP A 264 -2.89 -9.98 -10.44
CA TRP A 264 -2.59 -8.71 -11.09
C TRP A 264 -1.10 -8.53 -11.36
N MET A 265 -0.20 -9.02 -10.53
CA MET A 265 1.24 -8.84 -10.68
C MET A 265 1.98 -10.13 -11.09
N ALA A 266 1.26 -11.23 -11.34
CA ALA A 266 1.85 -12.52 -11.74
C ALA A 266 2.66 -12.49 -13.03
N TYR A 267 2.36 -11.57 -13.94
CA TYR A 267 3.15 -11.41 -15.15
C TYR A 267 4.56 -10.86 -14.88
N HIS A 268 4.83 -10.25 -13.72
CA HIS A 268 6.18 -9.83 -13.30
C HIS A 268 7.04 -10.98 -12.73
N MET A 269 6.48 -12.18 -12.52
CA MET A 269 7.23 -13.31 -11.93
C MET A 269 8.50 -13.67 -12.72
N GLN A 270 8.45 -13.57 -14.04
CA GLN A 270 9.62 -13.79 -14.89
C GLN A 270 10.65 -12.68 -14.73
N ASN A 271 10.23 -11.43 -14.55
CA ASN A 271 11.15 -10.31 -14.30
C ASN A 271 11.84 -10.46 -12.94
N LEU A 272 11.10 -10.96 -11.93
CA LEU A 272 11.58 -11.13 -10.56
C LEU A 272 12.55 -12.31 -10.39
N HIS A 273 12.22 -13.46 -10.99
CA HIS A 273 12.90 -14.72 -10.70
C HIS A 273 13.58 -15.36 -11.91
N GLY A 274 13.44 -14.75 -13.09
CA GLY A 274 13.88 -15.33 -14.35
C GLY A 274 13.08 -16.58 -14.74
N THR A 275 13.26 -17.04 -15.97
CA THR A 275 12.58 -18.25 -16.47
C THR A 275 12.89 -19.48 -15.61
N GLY A 276 14.17 -19.67 -15.23
CA GLY A 276 14.59 -20.82 -14.42
C GLY A 276 13.94 -20.84 -13.03
N GLY A 277 13.87 -19.68 -12.35
CA GLY A 277 13.23 -19.58 -11.04
C GLY A 277 11.73 -19.85 -11.11
N VAL A 278 11.05 -19.32 -12.13
CA VAL A 278 9.62 -19.59 -12.36
C VAL A 278 9.36 -21.07 -12.63
N GLU A 279 10.18 -21.72 -13.46
CA GLU A 279 10.01 -23.16 -13.74
C GLU A 279 10.29 -24.03 -12.51
N ALA A 280 11.24 -23.64 -11.64
CA ALA A 280 11.45 -24.31 -10.36
C ALA A 280 10.22 -24.21 -9.45
N MET A 281 9.61 -23.01 -9.34
CA MET A 281 8.38 -22.85 -8.55
C MET A 281 7.20 -23.65 -9.13
N LYS A 282 7.04 -23.68 -10.46
CA LYS A 282 6.06 -24.55 -11.12
C LYS A 282 6.31 -26.03 -10.87
N ALA A 283 7.58 -26.46 -10.79
CA ALA A 283 7.91 -27.84 -10.48
C ALA A 283 7.48 -28.22 -9.06
N VAL A 284 7.69 -27.34 -8.07
CA VAL A 284 7.17 -27.51 -6.70
C VAL A 284 5.64 -27.59 -6.70
N LYS A 285 4.97 -26.64 -7.36
CA LYS A 285 3.50 -26.62 -7.49
C LYS A 285 2.96 -27.92 -8.09
N ARG A 286 3.53 -28.39 -9.22
CA ARG A 286 3.10 -29.66 -9.85
C ARG A 286 3.35 -30.88 -8.98
N ALA A 287 4.41 -30.87 -8.18
CA ALA A 287 4.72 -31.98 -7.28
C ALA A 287 3.74 -32.06 -6.11
N LEU A 288 3.36 -30.91 -5.52
CA LEU A 288 2.45 -30.86 -4.38
C LEU A 288 0.97 -30.89 -4.79
N ASP A 289 0.63 -30.24 -5.91
CA ASP A 289 -0.73 -30.13 -6.45
C ASP A 289 -0.81 -30.57 -7.92
N PRO A 290 -0.73 -31.88 -8.21
CA PRO A 290 -0.74 -32.40 -9.57
C PRO A 290 -2.07 -32.19 -10.31
N LYS A 291 -3.15 -31.83 -9.60
CA LYS A 291 -4.48 -31.58 -10.18
C LYS A 291 -4.78 -30.08 -10.35
N ASP A 292 -3.85 -29.21 -9.95
CA ASP A 292 -3.98 -27.75 -9.96
C ASP A 292 -5.29 -27.24 -9.32
N ILE A 293 -5.67 -27.83 -8.19
CA ILE A 293 -6.91 -27.46 -7.47
C ILE A 293 -6.70 -26.31 -6.49
N MET A 294 -5.47 -26.05 -6.06
CA MET A 294 -5.14 -25.03 -5.07
C MET A 294 -4.89 -23.68 -5.74
N ASN A 295 -5.90 -22.81 -5.68
CA ASN A 295 -5.86 -21.43 -6.18
C ASN A 295 -5.29 -21.31 -7.62
N PRO A 296 -5.91 -21.99 -8.61
CA PRO A 296 -5.45 -22.00 -9.99
C PRO A 296 -5.42 -20.60 -10.58
N GLY A 297 -4.53 -20.37 -11.55
CA GLY A 297 -4.45 -19.07 -12.23
C GLY A 297 -3.65 -17.98 -11.49
N LYS A 298 -3.11 -18.27 -10.30
CA LYS A 298 -2.34 -17.30 -9.47
C LYS A 298 -0.85 -17.60 -9.48
N LEU A 299 -0.04 -16.61 -9.08
CA LEU A 299 1.42 -16.69 -8.93
C LEU A 299 2.14 -17.20 -10.18
N VAL A 300 2.37 -18.51 -10.27
CA VAL A 300 3.17 -19.16 -11.31
C VAL A 300 2.35 -19.66 -12.50
N HIS A 301 1.02 -19.55 -12.43
CA HIS A 301 0.08 -20.02 -13.44
C HIS A 301 -0.86 -18.93 -13.96
N ALA A 302 -0.44 -17.66 -14.05
CA ALA A 302 -1.32 -16.60 -14.56
C ALA A 302 -1.76 -16.84 -16.02
N VAL A 303 -2.94 -17.46 -16.12
CA VAL A 303 -3.71 -17.65 -17.34
C VAL A 303 -4.97 -16.82 -17.22
N SER A 304 -5.44 -16.26 -18.34
CA SER A 304 -6.75 -15.62 -18.40
C SER A 304 -7.85 -16.66 -18.13
N LYS A 305 -9.08 -16.18 -17.89
CA LYS A 305 -10.29 -17.03 -17.77
C LYS A 305 -10.59 -17.96 -18.96
N PHE A 306 -9.78 -17.89 -20.01
CA PHE A 306 -9.87 -18.67 -21.25
C PHE A 306 -8.60 -19.51 -21.52
N ASP A 307 -7.79 -19.79 -20.50
CA ASP A 307 -6.51 -20.53 -20.60
C ASP A 307 -5.46 -19.90 -21.54
N LEU A 308 -5.63 -18.64 -21.93
CA LEU A 308 -4.61 -17.89 -22.64
C LEU A 308 -3.65 -17.27 -21.63
N ALA A 309 -2.36 -17.55 -21.74
CA ALA A 309 -1.32 -16.82 -21.00
C ALA A 309 -1.47 -15.33 -21.27
N ILE A 310 -1.57 -14.50 -20.23
CA ILE A 310 -1.61 -13.04 -20.38
C ILE A 310 -0.17 -12.57 -20.58
N PRO A 311 0.26 -12.20 -21.80
CA PRO A 311 1.61 -11.72 -22.01
C PRO A 311 1.74 -10.33 -21.35
N ALA A 312 2.86 -10.06 -20.67
CA ALA A 312 3.14 -8.74 -20.10
C ALA A 312 2.94 -7.60 -21.12
N GLY A 313 3.20 -7.88 -22.41
CA GLY A 313 2.97 -6.94 -23.51
C GLY A 313 1.52 -6.48 -23.71
N VAL A 314 0.51 -7.30 -23.38
CA VAL A 314 -0.91 -6.92 -23.57
C VAL A 314 -1.36 -5.88 -22.54
N MET A 315 -0.81 -5.91 -21.32
CA MET A 315 -1.01 -4.85 -20.32
C MET A 315 -0.23 -3.58 -20.69
N ASN A 316 0.97 -3.72 -21.29
CA ASN A 316 1.83 -2.60 -21.70
C ASN A 316 1.33 -1.81 -22.93
N ILE A 317 0.35 -2.33 -23.68
CA ILE A 317 -0.21 -1.61 -24.84
C ILE A 317 -1.07 -0.41 -24.38
N GLY A 318 -1.66 -0.48 -23.18
CA GLY A 318 -2.42 0.63 -22.61
C GLY A 318 -1.55 1.85 -22.31
N THR A 319 -0.42 1.66 -21.62
CA THR A 319 0.45 2.73 -21.11
C THR A 319 1.09 3.58 -22.22
N LYS A 320 1.81 2.95 -23.16
CA LYS A 320 2.54 3.69 -24.21
C LYS A 320 1.64 4.46 -25.15
N THR A 321 0.46 3.92 -25.46
CA THR A 321 -0.49 4.58 -26.36
C THR A 321 -1.05 5.85 -25.71
N ILE A 322 -1.13 5.90 -24.38
CA ILE A 322 -1.78 6.98 -23.63
C ILE A 322 -0.81 8.05 -23.23
N SER A 323 0.40 7.73 -22.77
CA SER A 323 1.43 8.75 -22.60
C SER A 323 1.69 9.48 -23.91
N MET A 324 1.62 8.77 -25.05
CA MET A 324 1.78 9.35 -26.38
C MET A 324 0.55 10.20 -26.79
N VAL A 325 -0.68 9.70 -26.61
CA VAL A 325 -1.91 10.44 -26.89
C VAL A 325 -2.07 11.65 -25.98
N HIS A 326 -1.75 11.54 -24.69
CA HIS A 326 -1.84 12.64 -23.73
C HIS A 326 -0.74 13.69 -23.95
N ALA A 327 0.49 13.28 -24.30
CA ALA A 327 1.54 14.20 -24.74
C ALA A 327 1.14 14.96 -26.02
N LEU A 328 0.53 14.28 -27.00
CA LEU A 328 -0.03 14.90 -28.20
C LEU A 328 -1.15 15.90 -27.88
N LEU A 329 -2.08 15.55 -26.99
CA LEU A 329 -3.18 16.42 -26.56
C LEU A 329 -2.72 17.62 -25.71
N ALA A 330 -1.66 17.46 -24.90
CA ALA A 330 -1.05 18.54 -24.13
C ALA A 330 -0.30 19.55 -25.02
N ASP A 331 0.30 19.08 -26.12
CA ASP A 331 0.96 19.94 -27.10
C ASP A 331 -0.06 20.73 -27.95
N GLU A 332 -1.20 20.12 -28.31
CA GLU A 332 -2.31 20.82 -28.98
C GLU A 332 -2.90 21.96 -28.13
N ARG A 333 -2.96 21.79 -26.79
CA ARG A 333 -3.40 22.85 -25.86
C ARG A 333 -2.39 24.00 -25.77
N LYS A 334 -1.09 23.74 -25.92
CA LYS A 334 -0.05 24.79 -26.01
C LYS A 334 -0.08 25.53 -27.34
N VAL A 335 -0.40 24.85 -28.44
CA VAL A 335 -0.49 25.46 -29.78
C VAL A 335 -1.75 26.33 -29.94
N ARG A 336 -2.85 26.00 -29.24
CA ARG A 336 -4.10 26.80 -29.27
C ARG A 336 -4.12 28.00 -28.32
N GLY A 337 -3.06 28.23 -27.55
CA GLY A 337 -2.97 29.33 -26.57
C GLY A 337 -2.42 30.65 -27.10
N ARG A 338 -3.06 31.30 -28.09
CA ARG A 338 -2.91 32.76 -28.35
C ARG A 338 -4.28 33.39 -28.69
N SER A 339 -4.74 34.18 -27.71
CA SER A 339 -5.99 34.99 -27.55
C SER A 339 -6.37 35.92 -28.74
N PRO A 340 -7.52 36.67 -28.74
CA PRO A 340 -8.40 37.06 -27.61
C PRO A 340 -9.93 37.10 -27.86
N VAL A 341 -10.74 37.31 -26.79
CA VAL A 341 -11.71 38.44 -26.63
C VAL A 341 -12.59 38.26 -25.37
N GLN A 342 -12.80 39.38 -24.66
CA GLN A 342 -13.67 39.60 -23.51
C GLN A 342 -15.17 39.40 -23.82
N GLY A 343 -15.94 38.91 -22.84
CA GLY A 343 -17.40 38.96 -22.85
C GLY A 343 -18.00 38.48 -21.52
N SER A 344 -18.67 39.39 -20.82
CA SER A 344 -19.39 39.22 -19.54
C SER A 344 -20.63 38.33 -19.65
N ALA A 345 -20.92 37.51 -18.64
CA ALA A 345 -22.30 37.18 -18.23
C ALA A 345 -22.33 36.64 -16.78
N THR A 346 -23.01 37.40 -15.93
CA THR A 346 -23.50 37.10 -14.58
C THR A 346 -24.78 36.26 -14.62
N ASP A 347 -25.08 35.60 -13.50
CA ASP A 347 -26.39 35.09 -13.04
C ASP A 347 -27.24 34.22 -13.99
N SER A 348 -27.22 32.88 -13.82
CA SER A 348 -28.40 32.00 -14.03
C SER A 348 -28.20 30.51 -13.64
N GLN A 349 -27.54 30.14 -12.54
CA GLN A 349 -27.45 28.72 -12.11
C GLN A 349 -27.86 28.42 -10.67
N ALA A 350 -28.45 29.38 -9.95
CA ALA A 350 -28.90 29.17 -8.57
C ALA A 350 -30.38 28.75 -8.42
N GLU A 351 -31.21 28.83 -9.47
CA GLU A 351 -32.67 28.61 -9.36
C GLU A 351 -33.17 27.23 -9.81
N LEU A 352 -32.31 26.32 -10.28
CA LEU A 352 -32.72 25.01 -10.79
C LEU A 352 -32.57 23.85 -9.79
N VAL A 353 -32.13 24.11 -8.56
CA VAL A 353 -31.83 23.06 -7.56
C VAL A 353 -32.88 22.97 -6.43
N GLU A 354 -33.79 23.94 -6.29
CA GLU A 354 -34.82 23.92 -5.24
C GLU A 354 -36.15 23.27 -5.66
N GLU A 355 -36.43 23.06 -6.95
CA GLU A 355 -37.71 22.47 -7.40
C GLU A 355 -37.74 20.93 -7.40
N GLU A 356 -36.59 20.23 -7.54
CA GLU A 356 -36.55 18.76 -7.58
C GLU A 356 -36.63 18.08 -6.20
N ARG A 357 -36.61 18.84 -5.10
CA ARG A 357 -36.54 18.27 -3.74
C ARG A 357 -37.89 18.23 -3.01
N ALA A 358 -38.96 18.70 -3.64
CA ALA A 358 -40.28 18.81 -3.03
C ALA A 358 -41.30 17.74 -3.47
N GLU A 359 -41.02 16.92 -4.49
CA GLU A 359 -42.01 15.97 -5.04
C GLU A 359 -41.92 14.53 -4.50
N ASP A 360 -40.91 14.15 -3.71
CA ASP A 360 -40.68 12.75 -3.28
C ASP A 360 -41.17 12.39 -1.86
N LEU A 361 -42.04 13.19 -1.23
CA LEU A 361 -42.44 12.99 0.18
C LEU A 361 -43.93 12.71 0.45
N GLU A 362 -44.77 12.43 -0.56
CA GLU A 362 -46.23 12.31 -0.34
C GLU A 362 -46.88 10.91 -0.38
N ASP A 363 -46.16 9.79 -0.52
CA ASP A 363 -46.82 8.46 -0.52
C ASP A 363 -46.16 7.42 0.40
N ALA A 364 -46.61 7.37 1.66
CA ALA A 364 -46.48 6.18 2.52
C ALA A 364 -47.69 6.06 3.48
N PRO A 365 -48.40 4.90 3.53
CA PRO A 365 -49.55 4.70 4.43
C PRO A 365 -49.11 4.31 5.86
N PRO A 366 -49.98 4.47 6.88
CA PRO A 366 -49.57 4.42 8.28
C PRO A 366 -49.51 2.98 8.83
N GLU A 367 -48.43 2.64 9.53
CA GLU A 367 -48.35 1.42 10.34
C GLU A 367 -49.14 1.57 11.65
N GLN A 368 -50.03 0.60 11.89
CA GLN A 368 -50.78 0.44 13.13
C GLN A 368 -49.89 -0.21 14.19
N GLY A 369 -49.84 0.40 15.37
CA GLY A 369 -49.16 -0.14 16.54
C GLY A 369 -49.86 -1.36 17.12
N ASN A 370 -49.05 -2.29 17.62
CA ASN A 370 -49.46 -3.28 18.62
C ASN A 370 -48.32 -3.41 19.64
N ASP A 371 -48.53 -2.78 20.80
CA ASP A 371 -47.94 -3.18 22.07
C ASP A 371 -48.59 -4.50 22.49
N GLU A 372 -47.79 -5.55 22.67
CA GLU A 372 -48.11 -6.62 23.63
C GLU A 372 -46.85 -7.05 24.38
N ASP A 373 -46.94 -6.87 25.69
CA ASP A 373 -46.18 -7.46 26.78
C ASP A 373 -45.59 -8.86 26.52
N ARG A 374 -44.41 -9.11 27.10
CA ARG A 374 -44.22 -10.22 28.08
C ARG A 374 -42.85 -10.21 28.75
N GLU A 375 -42.90 -10.12 30.08
CA GLU A 375 -41.93 -10.68 31.02
C GLU A 375 -41.77 -12.20 30.81
N GLY A 376 -40.56 -12.71 31.09
CA GLY A 376 -40.22 -14.13 31.12
C GLY A 376 -38.72 -14.38 31.07
#